data_AF-A0AAN8WCU8-F1
#
_entry.id   AF-A0AAN8WCU8-F1
#
_cell.length_a   1.000
_cell.length_b   1.000
_cell.length_c   1.000
_cell.angle_alpha   90.00
_cell.angle_beta   90.00
_cell.angle_gamma   90.00
#
_symmetry.space_group_name_H-M   'P 1'
#
loop_
_entity.id
_entity.type
_entity.pdbx_description
1 polymer ?
#
loop_
_entity_poly.entity_id
_entity_poly.type
_entity_poly.pdbx_seq_one_letter_code
_entity_poly.pdbx_strand_id
1 'polypeptide(L)'
;MSATASFLARRAAQKERVRILYRRALKDTLNWAVHRHLFYEDADRLRERFEANKHVEDLETVERMIADGEATYNKWRHPDPYIVPWAPGGTKFTRNPTPPSGIFIEKERKI
;
A
#
# COMPACT_ATOMS: atom_id res chain seq x y z
N MET A 1 -10.57 31.31 -11.96
CA MET A 1 -9.68 30.73 -10.93
C MET A 1 -10.21 29.43 -10.31
N SER A 2 -11.52 29.22 -10.18
CA SER A 2 -12.08 27.98 -9.58
C SER A 2 -11.85 26.70 -10.42
N ALA A 3 -12.03 26.77 -11.75
CA ALA A 3 -11.89 25.60 -12.63
C ALA A 3 -10.46 25.03 -12.73
N THR A 4 -9.45 25.91 -12.77
CA THR A 4 -8.03 25.50 -12.80
C THR A 4 -7.59 24.84 -11.49
N ALA A 5 -8.06 25.37 -10.35
CA ALA A 5 -7.81 24.76 -9.05
C ALA A 5 -8.44 23.36 -8.93
N SER A 6 -9.68 23.19 -9.41
CA SER A 6 -10.37 21.89 -9.46
C SER A 6 -9.63 20.86 -10.30
N PHE A 7 -9.16 21.24 -11.50
CA PHE A 7 -8.38 20.38 -12.38
C PHE A 7 -7.09 19.89 -11.71
N LEU A 8 -6.32 20.80 -11.10
CA LEU A 8 -5.07 20.47 -10.42
C LEU A 8 -5.30 19.54 -9.21
N ALA A 9 -6.35 19.80 -8.43
CA ALA A 9 -6.72 18.96 -7.30
C ALA A 9 -7.07 17.52 -7.77
N ARG A 10 -7.86 17.39 -8.85
CA ARG A 10 -8.21 16.08 -9.41
C ARG A 10 -6.97 15.34 -9.93
N ARG A 11 -6.06 16.04 -10.61
CA ARG A 11 -4.81 15.45 -11.09
C ARG A 11 -3.89 15.00 -9.94
N ALA A 12 -3.83 15.78 -8.86
CA ALA A 12 -3.08 15.41 -7.66
C ALA A 12 -3.65 14.14 -7.00
N ALA A 13 -4.98 14.06 -6.86
CA ALA A 13 -5.66 12.88 -6.32
C ALA A 13 -5.45 11.63 -7.19
N GLN A 14 -5.54 11.76 -8.53
CA GLN A 14 -5.25 10.65 -9.45
C GLN A 14 -3.80 10.17 -9.30
N LYS A 15 -2.84 11.09 -9.23
CA LYS A 15 -1.43 10.76 -9.03
C LYS A 15 -1.19 10.02 -7.71
N GLU A 16 -1.86 10.42 -6.64
CA GLU A 16 -1.80 9.74 -5.35
C GLU A 16 -2.37 8.33 -5.43
N ARG A 17 -3.56 8.15 -6.01
CA ARG A 17 -4.19 6.83 -6.19
C ARG A 17 -3.34 5.88 -7.01
N VAL A 18 -2.76 6.34 -8.12
CA VAL A 18 -1.83 5.54 -8.94
C VAL A 18 -0.63 5.09 -8.11
N ARG A 19 -0.04 5.98 -7.30
CA ARG A 19 1.11 5.64 -6.43
C ARG A 19 0.73 4.64 -5.34
N ILE A 20 -0.46 4.76 -4.75
CA ILE A 20 -0.97 3.81 -3.76
C ILE A 20 -1.21 2.45 -4.42
N LEU A 21 -1.89 2.42 -5.58
CA LEU A 21 -2.18 1.21 -6.33
C LEU A 21 -0.89 0.49 -6.72
N TYR A 22 0.10 1.21 -7.28
CA TYR A 22 1.39 0.62 -7.64
C TYR A 22 2.12 0.00 -6.43
N ARG A 23 2.19 0.72 -5.30
CA ARG A 23 2.81 0.18 -4.07
C ARG A 23 2.08 -1.06 -3.55
N ARG A 24 0.75 -1.06 -3.59
CA ARG A 24 -0.08 -2.20 -3.16
C ARG A 24 0.11 -3.41 -4.08
N ALA A 25 0.02 -3.20 -5.39
CA ALA A 25 0.20 -4.25 -6.40
C ALA A 25 1.60 -4.87 -6.33
N LEU A 26 2.65 -4.05 -6.15
CA LEU A 26 4.03 -4.55 -6.02
C LEU A 26 4.20 -5.38 -4.73
N LYS A 27 3.61 -4.94 -3.62
CA LYS A 27 3.63 -5.71 -2.36
C LYS A 27 2.92 -7.05 -2.51
N ASP A 28 1.75 -7.08 -3.17
CA ASP A 28 1.02 -8.32 -3.40
C ASP A 28 1.71 -9.25 -4.38
N THR A 29 2.36 -8.72 -5.41
CA THR A 29 3.22 -9.50 -6.30
C THR A 29 4.31 -10.22 -5.50
N LEU A 30 4.93 -9.54 -4.53
CA LEU A 30 5.88 -10.17 -3.63
C LEU A 30 5.24 -11.22 -2.72
N ASN A 31 4.05 -10.95 -2.19
CA ASN A 31 3.32 -11.91 -1.34
C ASN A 31 3.05 -13.22 -2.09
N TRP A 32 2.71 -13.15 -3.38
CA TRP A 32 2.48 -14.32 -4.22
C TRP A 32 3.76 -15.03 -4.67
N ALA A 33 4.77 -14.29 -5.15
CA ALA A 33 5.95 -14.89 -5.76
C ALA A 33 6.81 -15.67 -4.75
N VAL A 34 6.85 -15.25 -3.48
CA VAL A 34 7.67 -15.78 -2.36
C VAL A 34 9.19 -15.68 -2.62
N HIS A 35 9.67 -16.21 -3.76
CA HIS A 35 11.05 -16.20 -4.22
C HIS A 35 11.40 -14.95 -5.04
N ARG A 36 12.62 -14.44 -4.84
CA ARG A 36 13.07 -13.17 -5.42
C ARG A 36 13.19 -13.18 -6.95
N HIS A 37 13.67 -14.28 -7.54
CA HIS A 37 13.86 -14.36 -8.99
C HIS A 37 12.55 -14.28 -9.76
N LEU A 38 11.48 -14.94 -9.27
CA LEU A 38 10.12 -14.81 -9.83
C LEU A 38 9.57 -13.39 -9.61
N PHE A 39 9.76 -12.85 -8.40
CA PHE A 39 9.30 -11.51 -8.07
C PHE A 39 9.89 -10.43 -9.00
N TYR A 40 11.17 -10.51 -9.36
CA TYR A 40 11.79 -9.47 -10.20
C TYR A 40 11.17 -9.42 -11.59
N GLU A 41 10.97 -10.56 -12.24
CA GLU A 41 10.34 -10.61 -13.56
C GLU A 41 8.90 -10.06 -13.52
N ASP A 42 8.10 -10.48 -12.53
CA ASP A 42 6.73 -10.00 -12.39
C ASP A 42 6.65 -8.52 -11.99
N ALA A 43 7.59 -8.04 -11.16
CA ALA A 43 7.70 -6.63 -10.78
C ALA A 43 8.07 -5.75 -11.96
N ASP A 44 8.99 -6.19 -12.82
CA ASP A 44 9.36 -5.47 -14.03
C ASP A 44 8.19 -5.41 -15.01
N ARG A 45 7.50 -6.54 -15.25
CA ARG A 45 6.27 -6.57 -16.06
C ARG A 45 5.18 -5.65 -15.50
N LEU A 46 5.02 -5.61 -14.17
CA LEU A 46 4.10 -4.68 -13.51
C LEU A 46 4.52 -3.23 -13.77
N ARG A 47 5.81 -2.90 -13.64
CA ARG A 47 6.33 -1.55 -13.88
C ARG A 47 6.13 -1.10 -15.32
N GLU A 48 6.41 -1.97 -16.28
CA GLU A 48 6.21 -1.71 -17.72
C GLU A 48 4.76 -1.35 -18.02
N ARG A 49 3.78 -2.06 -17.44
CA ARG A 49 2.35 -1.76 -17.62
C ARG A 49 1.97 -0.36 -17.12
N PHE A 50 2.55 0.09 -16.00
CA PHE A 50 2.33 1.46 -15.50
C PHE A 50 3.06 2.50 -16.36
N GLU A 51 4.29 2.22 -16.80
CA GLU A 51 5.08 3.14 -17.62
C GLU A 51 4.48 3.34 -19.01
N ALA A 52 3.92 2.29 -19.64
CA ALA A 52 3.24 2.37 -20.92
C ALA A 52 2.10 3.40 -20.94
N ASN A 53 1.50 3.68 -19.79
CA ASN A 53 0.33 4.54 -19.65
C ASN A 53 0.63 5.88 -18.94
N LYS A 54 1.90 6.20 -18.69
CA LYS A 54 2.28 7.39 -17.90
C LYS A 54 1.94 8.73 -18.55
N HIS A 55 1.82 8.74 -19.88
CA HIS A 55 1.60 9.94 -20.70
C HIS A 55 0.12 10.18 -21.04
N VAL A 56 -0.81 9.41 -20.45
CA VAL A 56 -2.24 9.67 -20.67
C VAL A 56 -2.65 10.95 -19.93
N GLU A 57 -3.14 11.92 -20.71
CA GLU A 57 -3.53 13.25 -20.21
C GLU A 57 -5.03 13.38 -19.93
N ASP A 58 -5.86 12.64 -20.66
CA ASP A 58 -7.31 12.67 -20.48
C ASP A 58 -7.72 12.18 -19.08
N LEU A 59 -8.41 13.06 -18.34
CA LEU A 59 -8.76 12.84 -16.94
C LEU A 59 -9.75 11.69 -16.77
N GLU A 60 -10.72 11.55 -17.68
CA GLU A 60 -11.75 10.50 -17.59
C GLU A 60 -11.16 9.13 -17.93
N THR A 61 -10.32 9.07 -18.96
CA THR A 61 -9.58 7.85 -19.29
C THR A 61 -8.69 7.42 -18.14
N VAL A 62 -7.94 8.34 -17.51
CA VAL A 62 -7.11 8.03 -16.35
C VAL A 62 -7.95 7.50 -15.19
N GLU A 63 -9.13 8.09 -14.95
CA GLU A 63 -10.03 7.65 -13.89
C GLU A 63 -10.53 6.21 -14.12
N ARG A 64 -10.96 5.89 -15.35
CA ARG A 64 -11.38 4.54 -15.73
C ARG A 64 -10.24 3.54 -15.57
N MET A 65 -9.04 3.88 -16.02
CA MET A 65 -7.87 3.01 -15.91
C MET A 65 -7.47 2.74 -14.45
N ILE A 66 -7.58 3.75 -13.57
CA ILE A 66 -7.36 3.56 -12.14
C ILE A 66 -8.43 2.61 -11.57
N ALA A 67 -9.70 2.78 -11.93
CA ALA A 67 -10.78 1.91 -11.47
C ALA A 67 -10.60 0.45 -11.93
N ASP A 68 -10.24 0.23 -13.19
CA ASP A 68 -9.95 -1.09 -13.74
C ASP A 68 -8.74 -1.74 -13.06
N GLY A 69 -7.71 -0.94 -12.79
CA GLY A 69 -6.52 -1.35 -12.05
C GLY A 69 -6.84 -1.74 -10.60
N GLU A 70 -7.65 -0.95 -9.90
CA GLU A 70 -8.12 -1.24 -8.54
C GLU A 70 -9.00 -2.50 -8.51
N ALA A 71 -9.89 -2.69 -9.48
CA ALA A 71 -10.70 -3.89 -9.60
C ALA A 71 -9.85 -5.15 -9.84
N THR A 72 -8.87 -5.05 -10.73
CA THR A 72 -7.91 -6.15 -10.99
C THR A 72 -7.10 -6.47 -9.75
N TYR A 73 -6.57 -5.46 -9.06
CA TYR A 73 -5.85 -5.64 -7.80
C TYR A 73 -6.72 -6.32 -6.74
N ASN A 74 -7.98 -5.88 -6.57
CA ASN A 74 -8.89 -6.46 -5.59
C ASN A 74 -9.22 -7.92 -5.88
N LYS A 75 -9.34 -8.29 -7.16
CA LYS A 75 -9.59 -9.67 -7.59
C LYS A 75 -8.43 -10.62 -7.25
N TRP A 76 -7.20 -10.15 -7.40
CA TRP A 76 -5.98 -10.96 -7.24
C TRP A 76 -5.27 -10.72 -5.92
N ARG A 77 -5.96 -10.10 -4.97
CA ARG A 77 -5.40 -9.77 -3.67
C ARG A 77 -5.01 -11.04 -2.91
N HIS A 78 -3.82 -11.05 -2.32
CA HIS A 78 -3.40 -12.18 -1.51
C HIS A 78 -4.28 -12.31 -0.25
N PRO A 79 -4.82 -13.50 0.08
CA PRO A 79 -5.74 -13.67 1.22
C PRO A 79 -5.08 -13.44 2.58
N ASP A 80 -3.79 -13.78 2.71
CA ASP A 80 -3.00 -13.60 3.93
C ASP A 80 -1.66 -12.89 3.65
N PRO A 81 -1.67 -11.56 3.40
CA PRO A 81 -0.48 -10.85 2.97
C PRO A 81 0.56 -10.74 4.09
N TYR A 82 1.86 -10.66 3.75
CA TYR A 82 2.91 -10.48 4.75
C TYR A 82 2.76 -9.15 5.50
N ILE A 83 2.71 -9.25 6.83
CA ILE A 83 2.69 -8.13 7.77
C ILE A 83 3.94 -8.24 8.65
N VAL A 84 4.70 -7.14 8.75
CA VAL A 84 5.88 -7.10 9.62
C VAL A 84 5.45 -7.32 11.07
N PRO A 85 6.23 -8.07 11.89
CA PRO A 85 5.73 -8.57 13.17
C PRO A 85 5.18 -7.51 14.14
N TRP A 86 5.72 -6.30 14.15
CA TRP A 86 5.34 -5.23 15.09
C TRP A 86 4.28 -4.26 14.55
N ALA A 87 3.89 -4.37 13.27
CA ALA A 87 2.84 -3.53 12.69
C ALA A 87 1.45 -4.06 13.10
N PRO A 88 0.38 -3.24 13.03
CA PRO A 88 -0.99 -3.71 13.22
C PRO A 88 -1.29 -4.93 12.34
N GLY A 89 -1.81 -6.00 12.95
CA GLY A 89 -2.04 -7.30 12.29
C GLY A 89 -0.82 -8.25 12.25
N GLY A 90 0.34 -7.82 12.74
CA GLY A 90 1.54 -8.66 12.85
C GLY A 90 1.56 -9.50 14.14
N THR A 91 2.35 -10.57 14.13
CA THR A 91 2.42 -11.57 15.22
C THR A 91 2.96 -11.05 16.56
N LYS A 92 3.64 -9.90 16.57
CA LYS A 92 4.21 -9.25 17.75
C LYS A 92 3.58 -7.88 18.04
N PHE A 93 2.49 -7.55 17.35
CA PHE A 93 1.76 -6.31 17.61
C PHE A 93 1.27 -6.30 19.06
N THR A 94 1.48 -5.18 19.75
CA THR A 94 1.10 -4.98 21.17
C THR A 94 1.57 -6.08 22.13
N ARG A 95 2.65 -6.80 21.81
CA ARG A 95 3.18 -7.86 22.68
C ARG A 95 3.68 -7.31 24.02
N ASN A 96 4.33 -6.14 23.98
CA ASN A 96 4.85 -5.43 25.15
C ASN A 96 4.43 -3.95 25.08
N PRO A 97 3.17 -3.61 25.42
CA PRO A 97 2.74 -2.21 25.42
C PRO A 97 3.43 -1.45 26.56
N THR A 98 3.68 -0.17 26.34
CA THR A 98 4.22 0.70 27.40
C THR A 98 3.20 0.84 28.53
N PRO A 99 3.66 0.81 29.80
CA PRO A 99 3.02 1.35 30.97
C PRO A 99 1.89 2.35 30.75
N PRO A 100 0.61 2.15 31.14
CA PRO A 100 -0.25 3.31 31.36
C PRO A 100 0.44 4.25 32.38
N SER A 101 0.48 5.55 32.07
CA SER A 101 1.01 6.54 33.00
C SER A 101 0.15 6.59 34.27
N GLY A 102 0.78 6.59 35.45
CA GLY A 102 0.10 6.67 36.75
C GLY A 102 -0.02 5.34 37.51
N ILE A 103 0.49 4.23 36.95
CA ILE A 103 0.60 2.96 37.67
C ILE A 103 1.97 2.88 38.35
N PHE A 104 1.99 3.02 39.68
CA PHE A 104 3.16 2.73 40.49
C PHE A 104 3.17 1.24 40.81
N ILE A 105 4.11 0.49 40.23
CA ILE A 105 4.39 -0.88 40.65
C ILE A 105 5.35 -0.76 41.83
N GLU A 106 4.84 -0.90 43.06
CA GLU A 106 5.70 -1.06 44.24
C GLU A 106 6.59 -2.28 44.00
N LYS A 107 7.89 -2.04 43.80
CA LYS A 107 8.86 -3.13 43.79
C LYS A 107 8.97 -3.61 45.23
N GLU A 108 8.45 -4.81 45.51
CA GLU A 108 8.65 -5.49 46.79
C GLU A 108 10.13 -5.39 47.19
N ARG A 109 10.39 -4.78 48.34
CA ARG A 109 11.71 -4.79 48.98
C ARG A 109 11.97 -6.24 49.39
N LYS A 110 12.90 -6.91 48.72
CA LYS A 110 13.44 -8.20 49.18
C LYS A 110 13.94 -8.04 50.62
N ILE A 111 13.41 -8.90 51.50
CA ILE A 111 13.85 -9.11 52.89
C ILE A 111 15.24 -9.71 52.89
#